data_AF-A0A7S3I677-F1
#
_entry.id   AF-A0A7S3I677-F1
#
_cell.length_a   1.000
_cell.length_b   1.000
_cell.length_c   1.000
_cell.angle_alpha   90.00
_cell.angle_beta   90.00
_cell.angle_gamma   90.00
#
_symmetry.space_group_name_H-M   'P 1'
#
loop_
_entity.id
_entity.type
_entity.pdbx_description
1 polymer ?
#
loop_
_entity_poly.entity_id
_entity_poly.type
_entity_poly.pdbx_seq_one_letter_code
_entity_poly.pdbx_strand_id
1 'polypeptide(L)'
;SFMGSASGESAIDGLVFPESIRVSGSKQTLVGGGTRFKYGAVKVYAAGLYLDGSIMSSLKKFSAIPAAALTKTQAFFDVITSARQAKTMLLRFHRSVGAPAVIEALRDALKPKVDAK
;
A
#
# COMPACT_ATOMS: atom_id res chain seq x y z
N SER A 1 -16.01 -14.67 -8.70
CA SER A 1 -16.99 -14.19 -7.72
C SER A 1 -16.34 -13.10 -6.89
N PHE A 2 -16.90 -11.90 -6.87
CA PHE A 2 -16.48 -10.85 -5.94
C PHE A 2 -17.42 -10.91 -4.75
N MET A 3 -16.97 -11.53 -3.65
CA MET A 3 -17.67 -11.44 -2.37
C MET A 3 -17.39 -10.05 -1.79
N GLY A 4 -18.43 -9.22 -1.78
CA GLY A 4 -18.46 -7.99 -1.01
C GLY A 4 -18.26 -8.31 0.47
N SER A 5 -17.33 -7.63 1.10
CA SER A 5 -17.22 -7.58 2.56
C SER A 5 -17.94 -6.34 3.07
N ALA A 6 -18.51 -6.46 4.26
CA ALA A 6 -19.37 -5.49 4.91
C ALA A 6 -18.77 -4.07 4.94
N SER A 7 -19.64 -3.08 4.83
CA SER A 7 -19.38 -1.64 4.70
C SER A 7 -18.20 -1.14 5.53
N GLY A 8 -17.11 -0.72 4.87
CA GLY A 8 -16.01 0.02 5.49
C GLY A 8 -14.69 -0.73 5.62
N GLU A 9 -14.60 -1.99 5.19
CA GLU A 9 -13.37 -2.78 5.29
C GLU A 9 -13.07 -3.62 4.04
N SER A 10 -11.79 -3.73 3.68
CA SER A 10 -11.27 -4.56 2.59
C SER A 10 -10.33 -5.63 3.12
N ALA A 11 -10.38 -6.84 2.57
CA ALA A 11 -9.49 -7.93 2.95
C ALA A 11 -8.36 -8.10 1.94
N ILE A 12 -7.12 -8.17 2.42
CA ILE A 12 -5.94 -8.53 1.62
C ILE A 12 -5.38 -9.81 2.21
N ASP A 13 -5.49 -10.91 1.47
CA ASP A 13 -5.04 -12.24 1.87
C ASP A 13 -5.58 -12.74 3.22
N GLY A 14 -6.80 -12.33 3.58
CA GLY A 14 -7.45 -12.70 4.84
C GLY A 14 -7.12 -11.78 6.01
N LEU A 15 -6.31 -10.73 5.80
CA LEU A 15 -6.09 -9.67 6.77
C LEU A 15 -6.97 -8.47 6.44
N VAL A 16 -7.70 -7.98 7.43
CA VAL A 16 -8.67 -6.89 7.28
C VAL A 16 -7.96 -5.54 7.28
N PHE A 17 -8.34 -4.66 6.37
CA PHE A 17 -7.87 -3.27 6.26
C PHE A 17 -9.08 -2.33 6.29
N PRO A 18 -9.07 -1.29 7.13
CA PRO A 18 -10.12 -0.28 7.09
C PRO A 18 -10.10 0.46 5.74
N GLU A 19 -11.24 0.86 5.21
CA GLU A 19 -11.30 1.65 3.96
C GLU A 19 -10.71 3.05 4.13
N SER A 20 -10.65 3.56 5.36
CA SER A 20 -9.98 4.81 5.65
C SER A 20 -9.35 4.84 7.04
N ILE A 21 -8.29 5.62 7.18
CA ILE A 21 -7.58 5.87 8.43
C ILE A 21 -7.46 7.37 8.68
N ARG A 22 -7.25 7.75 9.94
CA ARG A 22 -6.82 9.10 10.29
C ARG A 22 -5.40 9.05 10.83
N VAL A 23 -4.49 9.76 10.16
CA VAL A 23 -3.08 9.87 10.55
C VAL A 23 -2.69 11.33 10.49
N SER A 24 -2.10 11.84 11.58
CA SER A 24 -1.65 13.23 11.70
C SER A 24 -2.73 14.26 11.32
N GLY A 25 -3.98 14.01 11.70
CA GLY A 25 -5.11 14.91 11.45
C GLY A 25 -5.74 14.82 10.05
N SER A 26 -5.15 14.08 9.10
CA SER A 26 -5.76 13.88 7.77
C SER A 26 -6.45 12.51 7.65
N LYS A 27 -7.61 12.48 6.98
CA LYS A 27 -8.28 11.25 6.55
C LYS A 27 -7.63 10.77 5.25
N GLN A 28 -7.15 9.53 5.25
CA GLN A 28 -6.60 8.86 4.07
C GLN A 28 -7.43 7.62 3.74
N THR A 29 -7.60 7.32 2.46
CA THR A 29 -8.43 6.22 1.96
C THR A 29 -7.54 5.11 1.42
N LEU A 30 -7.91 3.85 1.68
CA LEU A 30 -7.26 2.68 1.11
C LEU A 30 -7.46 2.69 -0.42
N VAL A 31 -6.36 2.73 -1.17
CA VAL A 31 -6.39 2.74 -2.64
C VAL A 31 -5.99 1.41 -3.26
N GLY A 32 -5.49 0.48 -2.44
CA GLY A 32 -5.07 -0.84 -2.87
C GLY A 32 -4.03 -1.42 -1.94
N GLY A 33 -3.57 -2.62 -2.26
CA GLY A 33 -2.57 -3.29 -1.47
C GLY A 33 -2.22 -4.66 -2.03
N GLY A 34 -1.38 -5.38 -1.32
CA GLY A 34 -0.92 -6.70 -1.71
C GLY A 34 -0.08 -7.35 -0.63
N THR A 35 0.37 -8.57 -0.90
CA THR A 35 1.07 -9.39 0.10
C THR A 35 2.52 -9.57 -0.26
N ARG A 36 3.39 -9.42 0.74
CA ARG A 36 4.79 -9.77 0.63
C ARG A 36 4.98 -11.25 0.94
N PHE A 37 5.61 -11.94 0.00
CA PHE A 37 6.02 -13.33 0.14
C PHE A 37 7.54 -13.43 0.36
N LYS A 38 7.98 -14.37 1.20
CA LYS A 38 9.37 -14.83 1.28
C LYS A 38 9.48 -16.16 0.55
N TYR A 39 10.55 -16.34 -0.23
CA TYR A 39 10.80 -17.54 -1.05
C TYR A 39 9.60 -17.96 -1.93
N GLY A 40 8.84 -16.98 -2.44
CA GLY A 40 7.73 -17.20 -3.38
C GLY A 40 6.45 -17.82 -2.79
N ALA A 41 6.47 -18.39 -1.58
CA ALA A 41 5.31 -19.11 -1.03
C ALA A 41 4.90 -18.66 0.37
N VAL A 42 5.82 -18.14 1.18
CA VAL A 42 5.54 -17.84 2.59
C VAL A 42 5.02 -16.43 2.73
N LYS A 43 3.72 -16.27 3.04
CA LYS A 43 3.11 -14.96 3.36
C LYS A 43 3.77 -14.37 4.61
N VAL A 44 4.33 -13.17 4.49
CA VAL A 44 4.98 -12.45 5.60
C VAL A 44 4.01 -11.42 6.17
N TYR A 45 3.60 -10.45 5.34
CA TYR A 45 2.64 -9.41 5.68
C TYR A 45 1.81 -9.02 4.46
N ALA A 46 0.58 -8.58 4.70
CA ALA A 46 -0.19 -7.78 3.77
C ALA A 46 0.11 -6.29 3.99
N ALA A 47 0.18 -5.52 2.92
CA ALA A 47 0.37 -4.08 2.92
C ALA A 47 -0.82 -3.40 2.25
N GLY A 48 -1.40 -2.40 2.90
CA GLY A 48 -2.40 -1.50 2.33
C GLY A 48 -1.82 -0.10 2.16
N LEU A 49 -2.00 0.50 0.98
CA LEU A 49 -1.61 1.87 0.70
C LEU A 49 -2.81 2.80 0.89
N TYR A 50 -2.61 3.83 1.71
CA TYR A 50 -3.58 4.87 1.98
C TYR A 50 -3.07 6.20 1.45
N LEU A 51 -3.93 6.91 0.74
CA LEU A 51 -3.62 8.20 0.15
C LEU A 51 -4.59 9.28 0.64
N ASP A 52 -4.06 10.49 0.77
CA ASP A 52 -4.86 11.69 0.97
C ASP A 52 -5.75 11.97 -0.26
N GLY A 53 -6.95 12.53 -0.02
CA GLY A 53 -7.92 12.84 -1.07
C GLY A 53 -7.41 13.82 -2.12
N SER A 54 -6.44 14.68 -1.79
CA SER A 54 -5.81 15.57 -2.76
C SER A 54 -4.95 14.79 -3.77
N ILE A 55 -4.22 13.75 -3.32
CA ILE A 55 -3.44 12.88 -4.20
C ILE A 55 -4.40 12.12 -5.12
N MET A 56 -5.48 11.57 -4.57
CA MET A 56 -6.52 10.88 -5.35
C MET A 56 -7.11 11.80 -6.43
N SER A 57 -7.32 13.08 -6.11
CA SER A 57 -7.82 14.07 -7.08
C SER A 57 -6.84 14.30 -8.22
N SER A 58 -5.53 14.35 -7.95
CA SER A 58 -4.48 14.46 -8.99
C SER A 58 -4.40 13.23 -9.90
N LEU A 59 -4.86 12.06 -9.44
CA LEU A 59 -4.86 10.83 -10.22
C LEU A 59 -6.04 10.72 -11.20
N LYS A 60 -7.07 11.58 -11.09
CA LYS A 60 -8.25 11.55 -11.98
C LYS A 60 -7.90 11.68 -13.46
N LYS A 61 -6.80 12.37 -13.79
CA LYS A 61 -6.31 12.49 -15.18
C LYS A 61 -5.93 11.16 -15.84
N PHE A 62 -5.78 10.10 -15.06
CA PHE A 62 -5.47 8.76 -15.55
C PHE A 62 -6.69 7.82 -15.58
N SER A 63 -7.91 8.29 -15.31
CA SER A 63 -9.10 7.45 -15.17
C SER A 63 -9.51 6.68 -16.43
N ALA A 64 -9.09 7.17 -17.61
CA ALA A 64 -9.34 6.50 -18.88
C ALA A 64 -8.31 5.42 -19.23
N ILE A 65 -7.21 5.32 -18.46
CA ILE A 65 -6.15 4.34 -18.71
C ILE A 65 -6.54 3.01 -18.04
N PRO A 66 -6.57 1.89 -18.77
CA PRO A 66 -6.83 0.58 -18.18
C PRO A 66 -5.81 0.23 -17.10
N ALA A 67 -6.23 -0.48 -16.05
CA ALA A 67 -5.36 -0.87 -14.94
C ALA A 67 -4.08 -1.61 -15.39
N ALA A 68 -4.18 -2.48 -16.40
CA ALA A 68 -3.04 -3.20 -16.96
C ALA A 68 -2.02 -2.30 -17.68
N ALA A 69 -2.45 -1.13 -18.16
CA ALA A 69 -1.58 -0.13 -18.78
C ALA A 69 -1.05 0.87 -17.75
N LEU A 70 -1.81 1.15 -16.68
CA LEU A 70 -1.36 2.00 -15.56
C LEU A 70 -0.08 1.47 -14.89
N THR A 71 0.08 0.15 -14.79
CA THR A 71 1.30 -0.47 -14.23
C THR A 71 2.57 -0.13 -15.00
N LYS A 72 2.45 0.26 -16.27
CA LYS A 72 3.55 0.68 -17.15
C LYS A 72 3.66 2.19 -17.29
N THR A 73 2.74 2.94 -16.69
CA THR A 73 2.67 4.41 -16.82
C THR A 73 3.44 5.06 -15.69
N GLN A 74 4.72 5.37 -15.90
CA GLN A 74 5.58 5.95 -14.85
C GLN A 74 4.99 7.24 -14.24
N ALA A 75 4.41 8.11 -15.08
CA ALA A 75 3.78 9.35 -14.65
C ALA A 75 2.65 9.16 -13.61
N PHE A 76 1.98 8.00 -13.62
CA PHE A 76 0.98 7.66 -12.60
C PHE A 76 1.64 7.49 -11.23
N PHE A 77 2.74 6.73 -11.19
CA PHE A 77 3.51 6.51 -9.96
C PHE A 77 4.20 7.79 -9.49
N ASP A 78 4.70 8.62 -10.41
CA ASP A 78 5.35 9.88 -10.08
C ASP A 78 4.42 10.83 -9.33
N VAL A 79 3.13 10.91 -9.71
CA VAL A 79 2.13 11.71 -8.98
C VAL A 79 2.00 11.25 -7.52
N ILE A 80 2.07 9.94 -7.27
CA ILE A 80 1.96 9.39 -5.92
C ILE A 80 3.26 9.64 -5.14
N THR A 81 4.41 9.29 -5.71
CA THR A 81 5.71 9.34 -5.02
C THR A 81 6.20 10.76 -4.77
N SER A 82 5.95 11.70 -5.69
CA SER A 82 6.36 13.10 -5.57
C SER A 82 5.39 13.98 -4.78
N ALA A 83 4.17 13.49 -4.49
CA ALA A 83 3.20 14.26 -3.71
C ALA A 83 3.77 14.67 -2.35
N ARG A 84 3.51 15.91 -1.92
CA ARG A 84 3.93 16.40 -0.60
C ARG A 84 2.99 15.97 0.52
N GLN A 85 1.77 15.59 0.17
CA GLN A 85 0.76 15.14 1.11
C GLN A 85 1.10 13.77 1.69
N ALA A 86 0.55 13.53 2.88
CA ALA A 86 0.77 12.32 3.63
C ALA A 86 0.35 11.08 2.83
N LYS A 87 1.17 10.05 2.97
CA LYS A 87 0.95 8.71 2.44
C LYS A 87 1.19 7.75 3.58
N THR A 88 0.34 6.75 3.73
CA THR A 88 0.50 5.77 4.80
C THR A 88 0.46 4.37 4.23
N MET A 89 1.42 3.55 4.62
CA MET A 89 1.44 2.14 4.34
C MET A 89 1.17 1.40 5.65
N LEU A 90 0.03 0.73 5.73
CA LEU A 90 -0.32 -0.12 6.88
C LEU A 90 0.18 -1.53 6.59
N LEU A 91 1.01 -2.07 7.48
CA LEU A 91 1.47 -3.45 7.42
C LEU A 91 0.70 -4.30 8.43
N ARG A 92 0.15 -5.44 7.98
CA ARG A 92 -0.45 -6.45 8.86
C ARG A 92 0.24 -7.79 8.62
N PHE A 93 0.75 -8.40 9.68
CA PHE A 93 1.53 -9.63 9.59
C PHE A 93 0.61 -10.86 9.69
N HIS A 94 0.89 -11.89 8.88
CA HIS A 94 0.10 -13.14 8.89
C HIS A 94 0.44 -14.07 10.07
N ARG A 95 1.51 -13.75 10.81
CA ARG A 95 1.99 -14.52 11.96
C ARG A 95 2.43 -13.55 13.05
N SER A 96 2.52 -14.01 14.28
CA SER A 96 3.23 -13.28 15.34
C SER A 96 4.70 -13.16 14.93
N VAL A 97 5.05 -12.02 14.32
CA VAL A 97 6.43 -11.70 13.96
C VAL A 97 6.99 -10.81 15.06
N GLY A 98 8.09 -11.24 15.68
CA GLY A 98 8.79 -10.43 16.66
C GLY A 98 9.27 -9.12 16.05
N ALA A 99 9.22 -8.03 16.82
CA ALA A 99 9.68 -6.71 16.37
C ALA A 99 11.07 -6.71 15.69
N PRO A 100 12.07 -7.49 16.12
CA PRO A 100 13.37 -7.55 15.43
C PRO A 100 13.27 -7.99 13.96
N ALA A 101 12.46 -9.00 13.66
CA ALA A 101 12.29 -9.51 12.30
C ALA A 101 11.56 -8.51 11.40
N VAL A 102 10.66 -7.68 11.95
CA VAL A 102 10.02 -6.57 11.22
C VAL A 102 11.06 -5.49 10.86
N ILE A 103 11.89 -5.12 11.81
CA ILE A 103 12.93 -4.09 11.63
C ILE A 103 13.99 -4.55 10.63
N GLU A 104 14.42 -5.81 10.71
CA GLU A 104 15.37 -6.41 9.78
C GLU A 104 14.81 -6.45 8.36
N ALA A 105 13.58 -6.93 8.17
CA ALA A 105 12.93 -6.94 6.86
C ALA A 105 12.75 -5.55 6.26
N LEU A 106 12.44 -4.55 7.10
CA LEU A 106 12.36 -3.15 6.67
C LEU A 106 13.74 -2.62 6.26
N ARG A 107 14.78 -2.91 7.04
CA ARG A 107 16.17 -2.54 6.75
C ARG A 107 16.61 -3.14 5.42
N ASP A 108 16.41 -4.44 5.20
CA ASP A 108 16.80 -5.12 3.96
C ASP A 108 16.07 -4.57 2.73
N ALA A 109 14.79 -4.20 2.87
CA ALA A 109 14.02 -3.61 1.78
C ALA A 109 14.47 -2.18 1.42
N LEU A 110 15.00 -1.44 2.40
CA LEU A 110 15.47 -0.06 2.23
C LEU A 110 16.94 0.02 1.83
N LYS A 111 17.78 -0.89 2.31
CA LYS A 111 19.23 -0.92 2.07
C LYS A 111 19.63 -0.66 0.60
N PRO A 112 19.13 -1.41 -0.40
CA PRO A 112 19.50 -1.17 -1.79
C PRO A 112 18.97 0.16 -2.37
N LYS A 113 18.04 0.83 -1.69
CA LYS A 113 17.45 2.10 -2.14
C LYS A 113 18.08 3.33 -1.48
N VAL A 114 18.69 3.15 -0.30
CA VAL A 114 19.36 4.21 0.45
C VAL A 114 20.85 4.23 0.11
N ASP A 115 21.45 3.06 -0.12
CA ASP A 115 22.86 2.94 -0.53
C ASP A 115 23.06 3.20 -2.04
N ALA A 116 21.99 3.25 -2.83
CA ALA A 116 22.04 3.59 -4.26
C ALA A 116 22.13 5.10 -4.52
N LYS A 117 22.69 5.86 -3.58
CA LYS A 117 22.84 7.32 -3.66
C LYS A 117 24.31 7.71 -3.66
#